data_AF-A0ABD0NCG4-F1
#
_entry.id   AF-A0ABD0NCG4-F1
#
_cell.length_a   1.000
_cell.length_b   1.000
_cell.length_c   1.000
_cell.angle_alpha   90.00
_cell.angle_beta   90.00
_cell.angle_gamma   90.00
#
_symmetry.space_group_name_H-M   'P 1'
#
loop_
_entity.id
_entity.type
_entity.pdbx_description
1 polymer ?
#
loop_
_entity_poly.entity_id
_entity_poly.type
_entity_poly.pdbx_seq_one_letter_code
_entity_poly.pdbx_strand_id
1 'polypeptide(L)' 'KPSVLKQWLDNIGRDDFQPRKHMVICSLHFTPDCFSGLGNRKNLLWNAVPTLFAVPPQDTKVNK' A
#
# COMPACT_ATOMS: atom_id res chain seq x y z
N LYS A 1 -4.99 -1.87 18.91
CA LYS A 1 -3.94 -2.50 18.06
C LYS A 1 -3.90 -1.80 16.70
N PRO A 2 -3.13 -0.70 16.54
CA PRO A 2 -3.12 0.08 15.31
C PRO A 2 -1.88 -0.23 14.45
N SER A 3 -1.63 -1.51 14.14
CA SER A 3 -0.37 -1.92 13.49
C SER A 3 -0.41 -1.80 11.97
N VAL A 4 -1.57 -2.04 11.36
CA VAL A 4 -1.72 -2.08 9.88
C VAL A 4 -1.52 -0.69 9.28
N LEU A 5 -2.12 0.35 9.88
CA LEU A 5 -1.94 1.72 9.38
C LEU A 5 -0.47 2.16 9.40
N LYS A 6 0.27 1.84 10.46
CA LYS A 6 1.70 2.14 10.54
C LYS A 6 2.48 1.44 9.41
N GLN A 7 2.15 0.18 9.13
CA GLN A 7 2.78 -0.57 8.04
C GLN A 7 2.42 0.01 6.66
N TRP A 8 1.20 0.53 6.49
CA TRP A 8 0.83 1.23 5.26
C TRP A 8 1.68 2.49 5.05
N LEU A 9 1.83 3.32 6.09
CA LEU A 9 2.65 4.52 6.03
C LEU A 9 4.11 4.19 5.69
N ASP A 10 4.67 3.17 6.33
CA ASP A 10 6.03 2.67 6.11
C ASP A 10 6.22 2.18 4.67
N ASN A 11 5.30 1.34 4.18
CA ASN A 11 5.40 0.76 2.84
C ASN A 11 5.19 1.81 1.73
N ILE A 12 4.34 2.82 1.93
CA ILE A 12 4.11 3.89 0.96
C ILE A 12 5.38 4.74 0.78
N GLY A 13 6.27 4.77 1.80
CA GLY A 13 7.55 5.46 1.70
C GLY A 13 7.42 6.96 1.46
N ARG A 14 6.31 7.57 1.89
CA ARG A 14 6.10 9.02 1.83
C ARG A 14 5.96 9.55 3.25
N ASP A 15 6.95 10.32 3.69
CA ASP A 15 6.92 11.04 4.97
C ASP A 15 5.71 11.99 5.11
N ASP A 16 5.20 12.56 4.00
CA ASP A 16 4.05 13.46 3.99
C ASP A 16 2.69 12.77 3.71
N PHE A 17 2.61 11.44 3.85
CA PHE A 17 1.36 10.73 3.56
C PHE A 17 0.37 10.81 4.73
N GLN A 18 -0.56 11.74 4.65
CA GLN A 18 -1.74 11.76 5.52
C GLN A 18 -2.90 10.98 4.89
N PRO A 19 -3.39 9.90 5.52
CA PRO A 19 -4.52 9.14 5.02
C PRO A 19 -5.79 10.02 5.02
N ARG A 20 -6.24 10.42 3.82
CA ARG A 20 -7.49 11.17 3.63
C ARG A 20 -8.68 10.21 3.50
N LYS A 21 -9.88 10.68 3.84
CA LYS A 21 -11.13 9.89 3.79
C LYS A 21 -11.43 9.28 2.41
N HIS A 22 -11.02 9.96 1.35
CA HIS A 22 -11.23 9.57 -0.06
C HIS A 22 -9.97 9.01 -0.72
N MET A 23 -8.97 8.65 0.08
CA MET A 23 -7.73 8.08 -0.42
C MET A 23 -7.95 6.60 -0.73
N VAL A 24 -7.65 6.21 -1.96
CA VAL A 24 -7.83 4.84 -2.45
C VAL A 24 -6.50 4.32 -2.99
N ILE A 25 -6.26 3.02 -2.80
CA ILE A 25 -5.11 2.32 -3.35
C ILE A 25 -5.64 1.25 -4.30
N CYS A 26 -5.06 1.20 -5.50
CA CYS A 26 -5.44 0.20 -6.50
C CYS A 26 -5.15 -1.22 -5.99
N SER A 27 -5.98 -2.19 -6.36
CA SER A 27 -5.82 -3.59 -5.98
C SER A 27 -4.47 -4.20 -6.42
N LEU A 28 -3.81 -3.60 -7.42
CA LEU A 28 -2.48 -3.99 -7.88
C LEU A 28 -1.40 -3.89 -6.79
N HIS A 29 -1.59 -3.02 -5.79
CA HIS A 29 -0.61 -2.82 -4.73
C HIS A 29 -0.71 -3.86 -3.59
N PHE A 30 -1.68 -4.76 -3.68
CA PHE A 30 -1.93 -5.81 -2.70
C PHE A 30 -1.69 -7.17 -3.33
N THR A 31 -1.12 -8.09 -2.56
CA THR A 31 -0.99 -9.48 -2.98
C THR A 31 -2.38 -10.15 -3.02
N PRO A 32 -2.58 -11.18 -3.86
CA PRO A 32 -3.85 -11.91 -3.91
C PRO A 32 -4.29 -12.48 -2.54
N ASP A 33 -3.33 -12.84 -1.68
CA ASP A 33 -3.56 -13.26 -0.28
C ASP A 33 -4.20 -12.18 0.61
N CYS A 34 -4.06 -10.90 0.26
CA CYS A 34 -4.66 -9.80 1.03
C CYS A 34 -6.17 -9.65 0.80
N PHE A 35 -6.74 -10.35 -0.19
CA PHE A 35 -8.15 -10.26 -0.53
C PHE A 35 -8.94 -11.38 0.14
N SER A 36 -10.05 -11.02 0.78
CA SER A 36 -11.02 -11.99 1.24
C SER A 36 -11.71 -12.61 0.03
N GLY A 37 -11.54 -13.92 -0.16
CA GLY A 37 -12.28 -14.71 -1.14
C GLY A 37 -13.71 -15.05 -0.70
N LEU A 38 -14.16 -14.52 0.44
CA LEU A 38 -15.49 -14.81 0.98
C LEU A 38 -16.55 -13.95 0.27
N GLY A 39 -17.06 -14.45 -0.86
CA GLY A 39 -18.19 -13.89 -1.62
C GLY A 39 -17.83 -13.27 -2.97
N ASN A 40 -18.79 -12.58 -3.59
CA ASN A 40 -18.64 -11.94 -4.91
C ASN A 40 -17.84 -10.62 -4.90
N ARG A 41 -17.37 -10.16 -3.73
CA ARG A 41 -16.65 -8.90 -3.59
C ARG A 41 -15.24 -9.16 -3.09
N LYS A 42 -14.25 -8.67 -3.83
CA LYS A 42 -12.83 -8.68 -3.43
C LYS A 42 -12.58 -7.56 -2.43
N ASN A 43 -12.89 -7.79 -1.16
CA ASN A 43 -12.57 -6.86 -0.08
C ASN A 43 -11.17 -7.16 0.46
N LEU A 44 -10.46 -6.13 0.91
CA LEU A 44 -9.20 -6.32 1.63
C LEU A 44 -9.47 -6.89 3.02
N LEU A 45 -8.60 -7.80 3.44
CA LEU A 45 -8.59 -8.30 4.81
C LEU A 45 -8.18 -7.18 5.77
N TRP A 46 -8.58 -7.31 7.04
CA TRP A 46 -8.25 -6.34 8.09
C TRP A 46 -6.74 -6.22 8.34
N ASN A 47 -5.96 -7.25 8.00
CA ASN A 47 -4.51 -7.31 8.09
C ASN A 47 -3.80 -7.07 6.75
N ALA A 48 -4.53 -6.72 5.69
CA ALA A 48 -3.94 -6.44 4.39
C ALA A 48 -3.02 -5.22 4.46
N VAL A 49 -1.79 -5.38 3.97
CA VAL A 49 -0.81 -4.29 3.86
C VAL A 49 -0.37 -4.16 2.40
N PRO A 50 -0.30 -2.94 1.85
CA PRO A 50 0.14 -2.73 0.48
C PRO A 50 1.65 -2.92 0.43
N THR A 51 2.09 -4.06 -0.10
CA THR A 51 3.51 -4.45 -0.14
C THR A 51 4.19 -4.08 -1.46
N LEU A 52 3.42 -3.66 -2.46
CA LEU A 52 3.87 -3.44 -3.83
C LEU A 52 3.87 -1.94 -4.20
N PHE A 53 4.58 -1.11 -3.43
CA PHE A 53 4.97 0.20 -3.95
C PHE A 53 6.26 0.01 -4.73
N ALA A 54 6.16 0.10 -6.06
CA ALA A 54 7.32 0.37 -6.87
C ALA A 54 7.79 1.77 -6.47
N VAL A 55 8.77 1.85 -5.57
CA VAL A 55 9.53 3.09 -5.40
C VAL A 55 10.11 3.34 -6.79
N PRO A 56 9.68 4.40 -7.52
CA PRO A 56 10.34 4.71 -8.77
C PRO A 56 11.83 4.81 -8.43
N PRO A 57 12.72 4.12 -9.17
CA PRO A 57 14.15 4.22 -8.92
C PRO A 57 14.45 5.70 -8.87
N GLN A 58 14.86 6.18 -7.70
CA GLN A 58 15.30 7.54 -7.52
C GLN A 58 16.38 7.71 -8.58
N ASP A 59 16.09 8.50 -9.62
CA ASP A 59 17.01 8.80 -10.70
C ASP A 59 18.18 9.52 -10.03
N THR A 60 19.11 8.71 -9.52
CA THR A 60 20.41 9.18 -9.08
C THR A 60 21.04 9.59 -10.37
N LYS A 61 20.84 10.86 -10.73
CA LYS A 61 21.63 11.53 -11.74
C LYS A 61 23.08 11.43 -11.30
N VAL A 62 23.72 10.34 -11.68
CA VAL A 62 25.17 10.27 -11.80
C VAL A 62 25.48 11.21 -12.95
N ASN A 63 25.70 12.48 -12.60
CA ASN A 63 26.38 13.43 -13.45
C ASN A 63 27.71 12.78 -13.85
N LYS A 64 27.86 12.48 -15.15
CA LYS A 64 29.14 12.35 -15.82
C LYS A 64 29.36 13.59 -16.66
#